data_AF-A0A7C1A8K6-F1
#
_entry.id   AF-A0A7C1A8K6-F1
#
_cell.length_a   1.000
_cell.length_b   1.000
_cell.length_c   1.000
_cell.angle_alpha   90.00
_cell.angle_beta   90.00
_cell.angle_gamma   90.00
#
_symmetry.space_group_name_H-M   'P 1'
#
loop_
_entity.id
_entity.type
_entity.pdbx_description
1 polymer ?
#
loop_
_entity_poly.entity_id
_entity_poly.type
_entity_poly.pdbx_seq_one_letter_code
_entity_poly.pdbx_strand_id
1 'polypeptide(L)'
;MTTEELKRSCDEEFKKIDRITDELFSVYRPDKTDYTIVEQAAVAAFTVNIYRGFENILKQMLIFDKLDIADSPDWHEKMLKKAGEIGILPPELFKTFSRYLAFRNYFIYTYIFDIKWGELKALVEAVQNIIVKFKTEVEEYIQTI
;
A
#
# COMPACT_ATOMS: atom_id res chain seq x y z
N MET A 1 -8.14 2.79 -21.84
CA MET A 1 -8.14 3.68 -20.66
C MET A 1 -7.59 5.02 -21.10
N THR A 2 -8.35 6.10 -20.94
CA THR A 2 -7.88 7.48 -21.14
C THR A 2 -7.21 8.01 -19.86
N THR A 3 -6.50 9.13 -19.95
CA THR A 3 -5.87 9.77 -18.79
C THR A 3 -6.90 10.18 -17.73
N GLU A 4 -8.08 10.65 -18.14
CA GLU A 4 -9.19 10.97 -17.23
C GLU A 4 -9.76 9.72 -16.55
N GLU A 5 -9.86 8.61 -17.29
CA GLU A 5 -10.31 7.33 -16.73
C GLU A 5 -9.32 6.80 -15.68
N LEU A 6 -8.01 6.88 -15.97
CA LEU A 6 -6.95 6.53 -15.02
C LEU A 6 -7.03 7.40 -13.78
N LYS A 7 -7.08 8.73 -13.96
CA LYS A 7 -7.16 9.68 -12.84
C LYS A 7 -8.35 9.38 -11.94
N ARG A 8 -9.53 9.19 -12.52
CA ARG A 8 -10.74 8.84 -11.77
C ARG A 8 -10.58 7.52 -11.01
N SER A 9 -10.00 6.51 -11.63
CA SER A 9 -9.73 5.21 -11.01
C SER A 9 -8.80 5.35 -9.79
N CYS A 10 -7.69 6.09 -9.93
CA CYS A 10 -6.78 6.39 -8.84
C CYS A 10 -7.44 7.19 -7.72
N ASP A 11 -8.21 8.24 -8.06
CA ASP A 11 -8.95 9.07 -7.08
C ASP A 11 -9.97 8.24 -6.28
N GLU A 12 -10.68 7.32 -6.94
CA GLU A 12 -11.62 6.41 -6.28
C GLU A 12 -10.92 5.42 -5.35
N GLU A 13 -9.74 4.92 -5.73
CA GLU A 13 -8.96 4.02 -4.89
C GLU A 13 -8.37 4.75 -3.69
N PHE A 14 -7.88 5.98 -3.85
CA PHE A 14 -7.43 6.81 -2.72
C PHE A 14 -8.54 7.06 -1.71
N LYS A 15 -9.79 7.30 -2.13
CA LYS A 15 -10.92 7.43 -1.19
C LYS A 15 -11.15 6.15 -0.36
N LYS A 16 -10.91 4.97 -0.92
CA LYS A 16 -10.99 3.70 -0.18
C LYS A 16 -9.83 3.56 0.79
N ILE A 17 -8.62 3.97 0.38
CA ILE A 17 -7.44 4.02 1.23
C ILE A 17 -7.67 4.96 2.42
N ASP A 18 -8.21 6.16 2.18
CA ASP A 18 -8.53 7.13 3.24
C ASP A 18 -9.50 6.50 4.24
N ARG A 19 -10.60 5.90 3.76
CA ARG A 19 -11.57 5.23 4.62
C ARG A 19 -10.95 4.13 5.49
N ILE A 20 -10.14 3.24 4.92
CA ILE A 20 -9.52 2.16 5.70
C ILE A 20 -8.43 2.68 6.64
N THR A 21 -7.81 3.81 6.30
CA THR A 21 -6.85 4.52 7.16
C THR A 21 -7.56 5.12 8.37
N ASP A 22 -8.76 5.69 8.21
CA ASP A 22 -9.58 6.14 9.32
C ASP A 22 -9.94 5.00 10.28
N GLU A 23 -10.31 3.83 9.74
CA GLU A 23 -10.57 2.62 10.54
C GLU A 23 -9.32 2.16 11.30
N LEU A 24 -8.14 2.20 10.66
CA LEU A 24 -6.86 1.90 11.31
C LEU A 24 -6.61 2.81 12.51
N PHE A 25 -6.77 4.12 12.36
CA PHE A 25 -6.53 5.09 13.45
C PHE A 25 -7.68 5.18 14.46
N SER A 26 -8.81 4.54 14.20
CA SER A 26 -9.85 4.32 15.23
C SER A 26 -9.39 3.29 16.28
N VAL A 27 -8.53 2.35 15.89
CA VAL A 27 -8.00 1.27 16.74
C VAL A 27 -6.59 1.59 17.24
N TYR A 28 -5.72 2.09 16.36
CA TYR A 28 -4.34 2.43 16.67
C TYR A 28 -4.21 3.86 17.20
N ARG A 29 -3.60 3.99 18.38
CA ARG A 29 -3.22 5.24 19.02
C ARG A 29 -1.73 5.22 19.40
N PRO A 30 -0.92 6.22 19.00
CA PRO A 30 0.53 6.23 19.27
C PRO A 30 0.90 6.17 20.76
N ASP A 31 0.07 6.75 21.62
CA ASP A 31 0.23 6.83 23.08
C ASP A 31 -0.18 5.54 23.82
N LYS A 32 -0.94 4.66 23.15
CA LYS A 32 -1.32 3.37 23.72
C LYS A 32 -0.15 2.39 23.66
N THR A 33 0.20 1.82 24.80
CA THR A 33 1.32 0.86 24.93
C THR A 33 0.88 -0.58 24.81
N ASP A 34 -0.33 -0.91 25.24
CA ASP A 34 -0.82 -2.29 25.35
C ASP A 34 -1.95 -2.56 24.37
N TYR A 35 -1.71 -3.41 23.37
CA TYR A 35 -2.70 -3.84 22.41
C TYR A 35 -3.03 -5.32 22.62
N THR A 36 -4.33 -5.63 22.71
CA THR A 36 -4.78 -7.02 22.72
C THR A 36 -4.50 -7.69 21.38
N ILE A 37 -4.45 -9.03 21.35
CA ILE A 37 -4.25 -9.78 20.09
C ILE A 37 -5.30 -9.42 19.04
N VAL A 38 -6.55 -9.17 19.46
CA VAL A 38 -7.64 -8.77 18.56
C VAL A 38 -7.37 -7.40 17.92
N GLU A 39 -6.89 -6.44 18.71
CA GLU A 39 -6.55 -5.11 18.19
C GLU A 39 -5.34 -5.16 17.28
N GLN A 40 -4.31 -5.94 17.64
CA GLN A 40 -3.16 -6.18 16.77
C GLN A 40 -3.58 -6.82 15.45
N ALA A 41 -4.53 -7.77 15.48
CA ALA A 41 -5.10 -8.39 14.30
C ALA A 41 -5.79 -7.38 13.39
N ALA A 42 -6.62 -6.50 13.97
CA ALA A 42 -7.29 -5.44 13.24
C ALA A 42 -6.29 -4.48 12.58
N VAL A 43 -5.29 -4.01 13.34
CA VAL A 43 -4.23 -3.13 12.84
C VAL A 43 -3.45 -3.79 11.70
N ALA A 44 -3.09 -5.07 11.83
CA ALA A 44 -2.40 -5.82 10.79
C ALA A 44 -3.26 -5.94 9.52
N ALA A 45 -4.54 -6.30 9.67
CA ALA A 45 -5.47 -6.44 8.56
C ALA A 45 -5.69 -5.12 7.82
N PHE A 46 -5.89 -4.01 8.54
CA PHE A 46 -6.03 -2.69 7.95
C PHE A 46 -4.76 -2.25 7.22
N THR A 47 -3.58 -2.50 7.81
CA THR A 47 -2.28 -2.21 7.17
C THR A 47 -2.13 -2.95 5.84
N VAL A 48 -2.50 -4.24 5.79
CA VAL A 48 -2.48 -5.02 4.54
C VAL A 48 -3.50 -4.51 3.52
N ASN A 49 -4.68 -4.07 3.97
CA ASN A 49 -5.70 -3.50 3.07
C ASN A 49 -5.27 -2.15 2.48
N ILE A 50 -4.61 -1.30 3.26
CA ILE A 50 -4.00 -0.05 2.76
C ILE A 50 -2.99 -0.38 1.67
N TYR A 51 -2.07 -1.32 1.94
CA TYR A 51 -1.07 -1.71 0.96
C TYR A 51 -1.70 -2.27 -0.32
N ARG A 52 -2.77 -3.07 -0.21
CA ARG A 52 -3.53 -3.55 -1.37
C ARG A 52 -4.09 -2.39 -2.21
N GLY A 53 -4.54 -1.31 -1.59
CA GLY A 53 -4.96 -0.10 -2.31
C GLY A 53 -3.83 0.51 -3.13
N PHE A 54 -2.61 0.58 -2.57
CA PHE A 54 -1.42 1.01 -3.33
C PHE A 54 -1.13 0.09 -4.52
N GLU A 55 -1.22 -1.23 -4.32
CA GLU A 55 -1.03 -2.20 -5.40
C GLU A 55 -2.07 -2.02 -6.51
N ASN A 56 -3.34 -1.76 -6.16
CA ASN A 56 -4.39 -1.51 -7.14
C ASN A 56 -4.08 -0.27 -7.99
N ILE A 57 -3.62 0.82 -7.37
CA ILE A 57 -3.23 2.05 -8.10
C ILE A 57 -2.06 1.77 -9.05
N LEU A 58 -0.99 1.13 -8.56
CA LEU A 58 0.16 0.77 -9.39
C LEU A 58 -0.24 -0.14 -10.56
N LYS A 59 -1.12 -1.11 -10.31
CA LYS A 59 -1.66 -1.99 -11.36
C LYS A 59 -2.37 -1.18 -12.45
N GLN A 60 -3.19 -0.19 -12.08
CA GLN A 60 -3.84 0.69 -13.07
C GLN A 60 -2.83 1.50 -13.89
N MET A 61 -1.83 2.11 -13.25
CA MET A 61 -0.81 2.89 -13.97
C MET A 61 0.00 2.01 -14.94
N LEU A 62 0.39 0.80 -14.53
CA LEU A 62 1.11 -0.13 -15.41
C LEU A 62 0.26 -0.62 -16.58
N ILE A 63 -1.05 -0.86 -16.36
CA ILE A 63 -2.00 -1.19 -17.45
C ILE A 63 -2.14 0.00 -18.41
N PHE A 64 -2.14 1.24 -17.90
CA PHE A 64 -2.16 2.44 -18.74
C PHE A 64 -0.96 2.48 -19.69
N ASP A 65 0.23 2.18 -19.17
CA ASP A 65 1.48 2.06 -19.92
C ASP A 65 1.56 0.81 -20.82
N LYS A 66 0.45 0.07 -20.97
CA LYS A 66 0.34 -1.17 -21.76
C LYS A 66 1.32 -2.25 -21.31
N LEU A 67 1.69 -2.25 -20.04
CA LEU A 67 2.50 -3.30 -19.43
C LEU A 67 1.59 -4.42 -18.96
N ASP A 68 1.90 -5.64 -19.41
CA ASP A 68 1.17 -6.82 -19.01
C ASP A 68 1.56 -7.21 -17.57
N ILE A 69 0.63 -6.97 -16.64
CA ILE A 69 0.68 -7.47 -15.26
C ILE A 69 -0.30 -8.65 -15.20
N ALA A 70 0.06 -9.76 -15.84
CA ALA A 70 -0.72 -10.98 -15.78
C ALA A 70 -0.85 -11.45 -14.31
N ASP A 71 -2.00 -12.03 -13.97
CA ASP A 71 -2.24 -12.62 -12.65
C ASP A 71 -1.42 -13.91 -12.52
N SER A 72 -0.17 -13.77 -12.06
CA SER A 72 0.69 -14.87 -11.63
C SER A 72 0.82 -14.86 -10.10
N PRO A 73 1.13 -15.98 -9.41
CA PRO A 73 1.24 -16.00 -7.95
C PRO A 73 2.20 -14.95 -7.37
N ASP A 74 3.18 -14.54 -8.15
CA ASP A 74 4.22 -13.55 -7.86
C ASP A 74 3.95 -12.16 -8.48
N TRP A 75 2.72 -11.89 -8.93
CA TRP A 75 2.38 -10.63 -9.62
C TRP A 75 2.66 -9.39 -8.76
N HIS A 76 2.46 -9.50 -7.45
CA HIS A 76 2.71 -8.43 -6.48
C HIS A 76 4.17 -7.92 -6.53
N GLU A 77 5.12 -8.86 -6.53
CA GLU A 77 6.55 -8.54 -6.56
C GLU A 77 6.96 -8.00 -7.93
N LYS A 78 6.48 -8.64 -9.00
CA LYS A 78 6.74 -8.20 -10.38
C LYS A 78 6.21 -6.78 -10.63
N MET A 79 5.00 -6.49 -10.18
CA MET A 79 4.37 -5.18 -10.29
C MET A 79 5.20 -4.12 -9.57
N LEU A 80 5.57 -4.36 -8.31
CA LEU A 80 6.36 -3.41 -7.54
C LEU A 80 7.73 -3.16 -8.18
N LYS A 81 8.42 -4.23 -8.58
CA LYS A 81 9.70 -4.16 -9.30
C LYS A 81 9.57 -3.33 -10.57
N LYS A 82 8.54 -3.60 -11.38
CA LYS A 82 8.33 -2.89 -12.64
C LYS A 82 8.07 -1.41 -12.41
N ALA A 83 7.23 -1.05 -11.45
CA ALA A 83 6.96 0.34 -11.09
C ALA A 83 8.23 1.11 -10.67
N GLY A 84 9.15 0.45 -9.95
CA GLY A 84 10.46 1.02 -9.63
C GLY A 84 11.38 1.16 -10.85
N GLU A 85 11.40 0.16 -11.74
CA GLU A 85 12.26 0.17 -12.94
C GLU A 85 11.91 1.28 -13.94
N ILE A 86 10.62 1.57 -14.11
CA ILE A 86 10.15 2.59 -15.07
C ILE A 86 9.98 3.97 -14.45
N GLY A 87 10.33 4.13 -13.17
CA GLY A 87 10.31 5.42 -12.48
C GLY A 87 8.94 5.90 -11.99
N ILE A 88 7.90 5.05 -12.02
CA ILE A 88 6.61 5.36 -11.36
C ILE A 88 6.80 5.50 -9.85
N LEU A 89 7.68 4.69 -9.26
CA LEU A 89 8.03 4.78 -7.85
C LEU A 89 9.48 5.26 -7.70
N PRO A 90 9.72 6.39 -7.03
CA PRO A 90 11.07 6.78 -6.66
C PRO A 90 11.69 5.75 -5.70
N PRO A 91 13.04 5.64 -5.64
CA PRO A 91 13.73 4.61 -4.85
C PRO A 91 13.31 4.52 -3.38
N GLU A 92 13.00 5.66 -2.75
CA GLU A 92 12.54 5.71 -1.35
C GLU A 92 11.17 5.06 -1.14
N LEU A 93 10.21 5.35 -2.04
CA LEU A 93 8.88 4.74 -1.96
C LEU A 93 8.94 3.28 -2.34
N PHE A 94 9.74 2.90 -3.34
CA PHE A 94 9.97 1.50 -3.69
C PHE A 94 10.45 0.70 -2.48
N LYS A 95 11.49 1.17 -1.79
CA LYS A 95 12.01 0.52 -0.56
C LYS A 95 10.95 0.40 0.52
N THR A 96 10.13 1.43 0.68
CA THR A 96 9.05 1.43 1.67
C THR A 96 7.98 0.40 1.32
N PHE A 97 7.51 0.39 0.07
CA PHE A 97 6.51 -0.56 -0.42
C PHE A 97 7.03 -2.01 -0.36
N SER A 98 8.34 -2.24 -0.57
CA SER A 98 8.93 -3.57 -0.38
C SER A 98 8.76 -4.08 1.06
N ARG A 99 8.81 -3.19 2.07
CA ARG A 99 8.56 -3.58 3.47
C ARG A 99 7.10 -3.93 3.72
N TYR A 100 6.16 -3.18 3.12
CA TYR A 100 4.74 -3.53 3.20
C TYR A 100 4.43 -4.83 2.46
N LEU A 101 5.04 -5.09 1.30
CA LEU A 101 4.92 -6.35 0.57
C LEU A 101 5.42 -7.53 1.41
N ALA A 102 6.59 -7.38 2.04
CA ALA A 102 7.15 -8.39 2.93
C ALA A 102 6.20 -8.65 4.12
N PHE A 103 5.66 -7.59 4.73
CA PHE A 103 4.69 -7.73 5.82
C PHE A 103 3.39 -8.39 5.38
N ARG A 104 2.84 -8.04 4.22
CA ARG A 104 1.66 -8.71 3.63
C ARG A 104 1.90 -10.21 3.51
N ASN A 105 3.02 -10.60 2.90
CA ASN A 105 3.35 -12.01 2.72
C ASN A 105 3.49 -12.71 4.08
N TYR A 106 4.18 -12.08 5.03
CA TYR A 106 4.31 -12.61 6.39
C TYR A 106 2.94 -12.77 7.09
N PHE A 107 2.08 -11.77 7.03
CA PHE A 107 0.73 -11.77 7.61
C PHE A 107 -0.14 -12.91 7.07
N ILE A 108 -0.05 -13.21 5.76
CA ILE A 108 -0.86 -14.26 5.13
C ILE A 108 -0.47 -15.66 5.62
N TYR A 109 0.82 -15.90 5.87
CA TYR A 109 1.35 -17.24 6.16
C TYR A 109 1.66 -17.49 7.64
N THR A 110 1.40 -16.52 8.51
CA THR A 110 1.80 -16.58 9.92
C THR A 110 0.59 -16.46 10.84
N TYR A 111 0.66 -17.06 12.03
CA TYR A 111 -0.34 -16.83 13.05
C TYR A 111 -0.23 -15.41 13.61
N ILE A 112 -1.37 -14.80 13.92
CA ILE A 112 -1.41 -13.41 14.37
C ILE A 112 -0.59 -13.15 15.65
N PHE A 113 -0.51 -14.14 16.54
CA PHE A 113 0.25 -14.02 17.80
C PHE A 113 1.77 -14.05 17.61
N ASP A 114 2.26 -14.49 16.44
CA ASP A 114 3.68 -14.47 16.09
C ASP A 114 4.08 -13.14 15.43
N ILE A 115 3.11 -12.27 15.07
CA ILE A 115 3.41 -10.97 14.49
C ILE A 115 4.13 -10.09 15.51
N LYS A 116 5.32 -9.65 15.14
CA LYS A 116 6.11 -8.72 15.94
C LYS A 116 5.48 -7.33 15.91
N TRP A 117 4.85 -6.96 17.01
CA TRP A 117 4.18 -5.66 17.16
C TRP A 117 5.09 -4.47 16.81
N GLY A 118 6.37 -4.49 17.19
CA GLY A 118 7.30 -3.40 16.86
C GLY A 118 7.51 -3.20 15.35
N GLU A 119 7.52 -4.28 14.57
CA GLU A 119 7.67 -4.20 13.11
C GLU A 119 6.39 -3.68 12.45
N LEU A 120 5.22 -4.14 12.91
CA LEU A 120 3.91 -3.64 12.46
C LEU A 120 3.73 -2.16 12.83
N LYS A 121 4.05 -1.77 14.07
CA LYS A 121 3.95 -0.39 14.56
C LYS A 121 4.75 0.57 13.68
N ALA A 122 5.97 0.21 13.29
CA ALA A 122 6.79 1.04 12.41
C ALA A 122 6.18 1.24 11.01
N LEU A 123 5.38 0.29 10.51
CA LEU A 123 4.63 0.45 9.24
C LEU A 123 3.41 1.35 9.44
N VAL A 124 2.69 1.20 10.55
CA VAL A 124 1.50 2.00 10.86
C VAL A 124 1.87 3.47 11.06
N GLU A 125 2.92 3.75 11.82
CA GLU A 125 3.40 5.12 12.09
C GLU A 125 3.84 5.86 10.81
N ALA A 126 4.32 5.12 9.81
CA ALA A 126 4.74 5.71 8.54
C ALA A 126 3.57 5.94 7.57
N VAL A 127 2.42 5.27 7.76
CA VAL A 127 1.43 5.08 6.69
C VAL A 127 0.84 6.38 6.15
N GLN A 128 0.52 7.35 7.02
CA GLN A 128 -0.07 8.62 6.60
C GLN A 128 0.89 9.43 5.71
N ASN A 129 2.17 9.50 6.11
CA ASN A 129 3.20 10.16 5.31
C ASN A 129 3.40 9.46 3.96
N ILE A 130 3.32 8.12 3.94
CA ILE A 130 3.46 7.35 2.71
C ILE A 130 2.26 7.55 1.77
N ILE A 131 1.04 7.64 2.28
CA ILE A 131 -0.15 7.96 1.48
C ILE A 131 0.04 9.33 0.79
N VAL A 132 0.46 10.35 1.55
CA VAL A 132 0.70 11.69 1.00
C VAL A 132 1.74 11.68 -0.10
N LYS A 133 2.92 11.08 0.17
CA LYS A 133 4.00 10.98 -0.82
C LYS A 133 3.55 10.24 -2.07
N PHE A 134 2.90 9.08 -1.91
CA PHE A 134 2.47 8.28 -3.04
C PHE A 134 1.40 9.00 -3.88
N LYS A 135 0.49 9.73 -3.25
CA LYS A 135 -0.49 10.56 -3.95
C LYS A 135 0.19 11.64 -4.80
N THR A 136 1.22 12.30 -4.28
CA THR A 136 2.03 13.26 -5.06
C THR A 136 2.65 12.60 -6.29
N GLU A 137 3.30 11.45 -6.15
CA GLU A 137 3.91 10.75 -7.30
C GLU A 137 2.86 10.34 -8.35
N VAL A 138 1.68 9.90 -7.93
CA VAL A 138 0.59 9.55 -8.85
C VAL A 138 0.07 10.79 -9.59
N GLU A 139 -0.09 11.91 -8.89
CA GLU A 139 -0.51 13.17 -9.49
C GLU A 139 0.54 13.69 -10.50
N GLU A 140 1.83 13.61 -10.14
CA GLU A 140 2.94 13.99 -11.03
C GLU A 140 2.99 13.11 -12.28
N TYR A 141 2.91 11.78 -12.12
CA TYR A 141 2.86 10.84 -13.25
C TYR A 141 1.72 11.20 -14.22
N ILE A 142 0.50 11.39 -13.71
CA ILE A 142 -0.68 11.72 -14.55
C ILE A 142 -0.51 13.06 -15.28
N GLN A 143 0.20 14.04 -14.70
CA GLN A 143 0.46 15.33 -15.35
C GLN A 143 1.50 15.25 -16.47
N THR A 144 2.36 14.22 -16.46
CA THR A 144 3.48 14.08 -17.39
C THR A 144 3.18 13.23 -18.63
N ILE A 145 2.04 12.53 -18.67
CA ILE A 145 1.62 11.61 -19.73
C ILE A 145 0.60 12.20 -20.71
#